data_AF-A0A8E2IEZ9-F1
#
_entry.id   AF-A0A8E2IEZ9-F1
#
_cell.length_a   1.000
_cell.length_b   1.000
_cell.length_c   1.000
_cell.angle_alpha   90.00
_cell.angle_beta   90.00
_cell.angle_gamma   90.00
#
_symmetry.space_group_name_H-M   'P 1'
#
loop_
_entity.id
_entity.type
_entity.pdbx_description
1 polymer ?
#
loop_
_entity_poly.entity_id
_entity_poly.type
_entity_poly.pdbx_seq_one_letter_code
_entity_poly.pdbx_strand_id
1 'polypeptide(L)' 'MIVVTEMKVGEYQVPVPAGLSELLADTWVKKKKTPSIVYEYERVVECRNGSLFTKLIKKEET' A
#
# COMPACT_ATOMS: atom_id res chain seq x y z
N MET A 1 7.64 -8.43 -10.36
CA MET A 1 6.61 -9.31 -10.96
C MET A 1 6.38 -10.45 -10.00
N ILE A 2 5.15 -10.63 -9.51
CA ILE A 2 4.81 -11.78 -8.65
C ILE A 2 4.44 -12.93 -9.58
N VAL A 3 5.02 -14.10 -9.35
CA VAL A 3 4.79 -15.32 -10.15
C VAL A 3 4.25 -16.40 -9.23
N VAL A 4 3.13 -17.01 -9.63
CA VAL A 4 2.55 -18.14 -8.91
C VAL A 4 3.28 -19.40 -9.35
N THR A 5 3.98 -20.05 -8.42
CA THR A 5 4.79 -21.25 -8.69
C THR A 5 4.14 -22.54 -8.21
N GLU A 6 3.16 -22.45 -7.30
CA GLU A 6 2.50 -23.61 -6.67
C GLU A 6 1.05 -23.27 -6.31
N MET A 7 0.16 -24.26 -6.37
CA MET A 7 -1.24 -24.12 -5.99
C MET A 7 -1.75 -25.41 -5.33
N LYS A 8 -2.59 -25.27 -4.30
CA LYS A 8 -3.26 -26.38 -3.60
C LYS A 8 -4.76 -26.19 -3.53
N VAL A 9 -5.49 -27.31 -3.56
CA VAL A 9 -6.93 -27.36 -3.25
C VAL A 9 -7.13 -28.35 -2.11
N GLY A 10 -7.39 -27.82 -0.91
CA GLY A 10 -7.28 -28.61 0.33
C GLY A 10 -5.84 -29.08 0.53
N GLU A 11 -5.65 -30.38 0.71
CA GLU A 11 -4.32 -31.01 0.88
C GLU A 11 -3.67 -31.42 -0.45
N TYR A 12 -4.34 -31.25 -1.59
CA TYR A 12 -3.86 -31.75 -2.88
C TYR A 12 -3.12 -30.66 -3.66
N GLN A 13 -1.92 -31.02 -4.16
CA GLN A 13 -1.18 -30.21 -5.13
C GLN A 13 -1.87 -30.25 -6.49
N VAL A 14 -2.04 -29.09 -7.10
CA VAL A 14 -2.64 -28.97 -8.43
C VAL A 14 -1.73 -28.14 -9.35
N PRO A 15 -1.74 -28.42 -10.67
CA PRO A 15 -0.94 -27.66 -11.61
C PRO A 15 -1.38 -26.19 -11.63
N VAL A 16 -0.41 -25.29 -11.70
CA VAL A 16 -0.66 -23.86 -11.87
C VAL A 16 -1.14 -23.63 -13.32
N PRO A 17 -2.34 -23.07 -13.54
CA PRO A 17 -2.82 -22.75 -14.88
C PRO A 17 -1.93 -21.72 -15.57
N ALA A 18 -1.69 -21.91 -16.86
CA ALA A 18 -1.03 -20.91 -17.68
C ALA A 18 -1.84 -19.60 -17.66
N GLY A 19 -1.17 -18.46 -17.47
CA GLY A 19 -1.84 -17.15 -17.40
C GLY A 19 -2.27 -16.72 -15.99
N LEU A 20 -2.15 -17.56 -14.97
CA LEU A 20 -2.62 -17.21 -13.62
C LEU A 20 -1.82 -16.05 -13.00
N SER A 21 -0.51 -16.01 -13.25
CA SER A 21 0.35 -14.94 -12.73
C SER A 21 0.00 -13.58 -13.37
N GLU A 22 -0.29 -13.59 -14.66
CA GLU A 22 -0.71 -12.45 -15.44
C GLU A 22 -2.09 -11.96 -15.00
N LEU A 23 -3.04 -12.88 -14.81
CA LEU A 23 -4.38 -12.58 -14.33
C LEU A 23 -4.38 -11.90 -12.95
N LEU A 24 -3.48 -12.33 -12.06
CA LEU A 24 -3.40 -11.82 -10.70
C LEU A 24 -2.46 -10.60 -10.55
N ALA A 25 -1.76 -10.18 -11.59
CA ALA A 25 -0.70 -9.18 -11.51
C ALA A 25 -1.12 -7.88 -10.81
N ASP A 26 -2.34 -7.40 -11.09
CA ASP A 26 -2.87 -6.14 -10.54
C ASP A 26 -3.63 -6.31 -9.21
N THR A 27 -3.88 -7.56 -8.79
CA THR A 27 -4.68 -7.87 -7.59
C THR A 27 -3.87 -7.69 -6.30
N TRP A 28 -2.55 -7.76 -6.38
CA TRP A 28 -1.62 -7.60 -5.25
C TRP A 28 -1.41 -6.14 -4.84
N VAL A 29 -1.89 -5.20 -5.65
CA VAL A 29 -1.81 -3.78 -5.31
C VAL A 29 -3.00 -3.47 -4.42
N LYS A 30 -2.81 -3.57 -3.10
CA LYS A 30 -3.70 -2.89 -2.15
C LYS A 30 -3.62 -1.41 -2.49
N LYS A 31 -4.53 -0.90 -3.36
CA LYS A 31 -4.61 0.52 -3.69
C LYS A 31 -4.68 1.24 -2.36
N LYS A 32 -3.58 1.86 -1.96
CA LYS A 32 -3.51 2.65 -0.74
C LYS A 32 -4.41 3.84 -1.04
N LYS A 33 -5.69 3.73 -0.65
CA LYS A 33 -6.58 4.88 -0.66
C LYS A 33 -5.98 5.85 0.34
N THR A 34 -5.28 6.85 -0.16
CA THR A 34 -4.87 7.99 0.66
C THR A 34 -6.16 8.62 1.14
N PRO A 35 -6.48 8.56 2.45
CA PRO A 35 -7.72 9.13 2.94
C PRO A 35 -7.70 10.64 2.66
N SER A 36 -8.85 11.22 2.31
CA SER A 36 -8.97 12.65 1.94
C SER A 36 -8.39 13.59 2.99
N ILE A 37 -8.47 13.17 4.26
CA ILE A 37 -7.89 13.86 5.43
C ILE A 37 -6.39 14.15 5.27
N VAL A 38 -5.62 13.39 4.48
CA VAL A 38 -4.20 13.68 4.25
C VAL A 38 -4.01 15.00 3.50
N TYR A 39 -4.97 15.40 2.65
CA TYR A 39 -4.88 16.65 1.90
C TYR A 39 -5.29 17.87 2.72
N GLU A 40 -6.03 17.66 3.81
CA GLU A 40 -6.50 18.70 4.73
C GLU A 40 -5.38 19.20 5.66
N TYR A 41 -4.26 18.47 5.78
CA TYR A 41 -3.17 18.83 6.67
C TYR A 41 -1.84 19.01 5.92
N GLU A 42 -1.10 20.04 6.27
CA GLU A 42 0.30 20.21 5.89
C GLU A 42 1.20 19.59 6.95
N ARG A 43 2.14 18.74 6.52
CA ARG A 43 3.12 18.10 7.40
C ARG A 43 4.37 18.95 7.48
N VAL A 44 4.70 19.43 8.67
CA VAL A 44 5.93 20.17 8.96
C VAL A 44 6.81 19.34 9.91
N VAL A 45 8.09 19.17 9.56
CA VAL A 45 9.06 18.47 10.42
C VAL A 45 10.07 19.49 10.94
N GLU A 46 10.20 19.59 12.25
CA GLU A 46 11.11 20.52 12.92
C GLU A 46 12.13 19.73 13.76
N CYS A 47 13.41 20.06 13.64
CA CYS A 47 14.43 19.57 14.56
C CYS A 47 14.54 20.53 15.75
N ARG A 48 14.36 20.04 16.97
CA ARG A 48 14.50 20.81 18.21
C ARG A 48 15.39 20.02 19.18
N ASN A 49 16.51 20.61 19.59
CA ASN A 49 17.48 19.99 20.50
C ASN A 49 17.90 18.57 20.07
N GLY A 50 18.16 18.37 18.76
CA GLY A 50 18.54 17.07 18.19
C GLY A 50 17.39 16.06 18.04
N SER A 51 16.18 16.41 18.45
CA SER A 51 14.98 15.57 18.30
C SER A 51 14.11 16.06 17.15
N LEU A 52 13.60 15.13 16.33
CA LEU A 52 12.68 15.44 15.24
C LEU A 52 11.23 15.46 15.73
N PHE A 53 10.54 16.57 15.54
CA PHE A 53 9.13 16.76 15.81
C PHE A 53 8.36 16.84 14.50
N THR A 54 7.32 16.03 14.34
CA THR A 54 6.38 16.14 13.21
C THR A 54 5.12 16.84 13.68
N LYS A 55 4.73 17.93 13.01
CA LYS A 55 3.48 18.65 13.21
C LYS A 55 2.59 18.48 11.98
N LEU A 56 1.28 18.44 12.21
CA LEU A 56 0.25 18.47 11.17
C LEU A 56 -0.54 19.76 11.37
N ILE A 57 -0.56 20.62 10.35
CA ILE A 57 -1.26 21.92 10.36
C ILE A 57 -2.48 21.79 9.46
N LYS A 58 -3.69 21.97 10.00
CA LYS A 58 -4.91 21.95 9.18
C LYS A 58 -4.91 23.17 8.25
N LYS A 59 -5.13 22.96 6.95
CA LYS A 59 -5.29 24.05 5.98
C LYS A 59 -6.61 24.77 6.26
N GLU A 60 -6.58 26.10 6.26
CA GLU A 60 -7.80 26.90 6.32
C GLU A 60 -8.53 26.80 4.97
N GLU A 61 -9.83 26.51 5.01
CA GLU A 61 -10.69 26.57 3.82
C GLU A 61 -10.81 28.04 3.42
N THR A 62 -10.30 28.40 2.23
CA THR A 62 -10.46 29.73 1.64
C THR A 62 -11.78 29.83 0.89
#